data_AF-A0A3D3F076-F1
#
_entry.id   AF-A0A3D3F076-F1
#
_cell.length_a   1.000
_cell.length_b   1.000
_cell.length_c   1.000
_cell.angle_alpha   90.00
_cell.angle_beta   90.00
_cell.angle_gamma   90.00
#
_symmetry.space_group_name_H-M   'P 1'
#
loop_
_entity.id
_entity.type
_entity.pdbx_description
1 polymer ?
#
loop_
_entity_poly.entity_id
_entity_poly.type
_entity_poly.pdbx_seq_one_letter_code
_entity_poly.pdbx_strand_id
1 'polypeptide(L)'
;YKVEIKKLEAKLTFPRFLHVSYDFGSVAEILELELTKMLEQNVHFRKCKRCKKYFIMKGNYDTNYCDRIAQGETRNCQDIAAQENYKRKIADNAAIPIYSKYYKRYAARVRVNQIKESDFKQWKYKAMTKRDECSDGKITTDEYIQWMEECFPNRTVAK
;
A
#
# COMPACT_ATOMS: atom_id res chain seq x y z
N TYR A 1 -35.65 -31.72 69.92
CA TYR A 1 -34.51 -31.28 69.10
C TYR A 1 -34.62 -31.91 67.72
N LYS A 2 -35.01 -31.14 66.70
CA LYS A 2 -35.01 -31.60 65.29
C LYS A 2 -33.65 -31.25 64.69
N VAL A 3 -32.89 -32.27 64.28
CA VAL A 3 -31.65 -32.06 63.54
C VAL A 3 -32.02 -31.84 62.08
N GLU A 4 -31.82 -30.63 61.58
CA GLU A 4 -31.89 -30.34 60.15
C GLU A 4 -30.66 -30.93 59.46
N ILE A 5 -30.88 -31.94 58.62
CA ILE A 5 -29.84 -32.47 57.74
C ILE A 5 -29.66 -31.43 56.62
N LYS A 6 -28.68 -30.53 56.78
CA LYS A 6 -28.23 -29.67 55.69
C LYS A 6 -27.70 -30.55 54.57
N LYS A 7 -28.39 -30.52 53.43
CA LYS A 7 -27.96 -31.19 52.20
C LYS A 7 -26.58 -30.66 51.81
N LEU A 8 -25.56 -31.49 51.94
CA LEU A 8 -24.20 -31.18 51.48
C LEU A 8 -24.20 -31.25 49.94
N GLU A 9 -24.46 -30.12 49.29
CA GLU A 9 -24.24 -29.99 47.85
C GLU A 9 -22.76 -29.74 47.59
N ALA A 10 -22.02 -30.82 47.30
CA ALA A 10 -20.67 -30.71 46.76
C ALA A 10 -20.76 -30.26 45.29
N LYS A 11 -20.53 -28.97 45.02
CA LYS A 11 -20.30 -28.46 43.66
C LYS A 11 -18.92 -28.89 43.18
N LEU A 12 -18.84 -30.06 42.55
CA LEU A 12 -17.64 -30.47 41.82
C LEU A 12 -17.55 -29.64 40.54
N THR A 13 -16.61 -28.69 40.52
CA THR A 13 -16.30 -27.92 39.31
C THR A 13 -15.24 -28.71 38.55
N PHE A 14 -15.68 -29.53 37.60
CA PHE A 14 -14.75 -30.25 36.72
C PHE A 14 -14.16 -29.26 35.70
N PRO A 15 -12.84 -29.03 35.68
CA PRO A 15 -12.23 -28.29 34.59
C PRO A 15 -12.33 -29.16 33.33
N ARG A 16 -13.16 -28.72 32.37
CA ARG A 16 -13.40 -29.45 31.13
C ARG A 16 -12.21 -29.28 30.19
N PHE A 17 -11.12 -29.99 30.46
CA PHE A 17 -10.06 -30.18 29.48
C PHE A 17 -10.52 -31.22 28.46
N LEU A 18 -11.19 -30.75 27.41
CA LEU A 18 -11.51 -31.59 26.25
C LEU A 18 -10.21 -31.83 25.48
N HIS A 19 -9.66 -33.04 25.59
CA HIS A 19 -8.57 -33.49 24.74
C HIS A 19 -9.18 -33.89 23.39
N VAL A 20 -8.86 -33.14 22.33
CA VAL A 20 -9.23 -33.48 20.95
C VAL A 20 -7.98 -33.98 20.25
N SER A 21 -7.99 -35.25 19.85
CA SER A 21 -6.96 -35.85 19.00
C SER A 21 -7.55 -36.20 17.64
N TYR A 22 -6.71 -36.12 16.60
CA TYR A 22 -7.05 -36.49 15.24
C TYR A 22 -6.09 -37.59 14.80
N ASP A 23 -6.62 -38.67 14.25
CA ASP A 23 -5.85 -39.72 13.61
C ASP A 23 -5.98 -39.56 12.09
N PHE A 24 -4.86 -39.66 11.38
CA PHE A 24 -4.82 -39.45 9.93
C PHE A 24 -4.22 -40.68 9.23
N GLY A 25 -4.88 -41.14 8.18
CA GLY A 25 -4.38 -42.19 7.29
C GLY A 25 -3.50 -41.68 6.16
N SER A 26 -3.50 -40.38 5.90
CA SER A 26 -2.78 -39.77 4.80
C SER A 26 -2.43 -38.30 5.03
N VAL A 27 -1.45 -37.78 4.27
CA VAL A 27 -1.10 -36.35 4.28
C VAL A 27 -2.25 -35.49 3.76
N ALA A 28 -3.10 -36.01 2.86
CA ALA A 28 -4.25 -35.29 2.34
C ALA A 28 -5.25 -34.95 3.46
N GLU A 29 -5.55 -35.91 4.35
CA GLU A 29 -6.44 -35.69 5.49
C GLU A 29 -5.91 -34.62 6.46
N ILE A 30 -4.59 -34.56 6.67
CA ILE A 30 -3.95 -33.51 7.46
C ILE A 30 -4.18 -32.14 6.82
N LEU A 31 -3.98 -32.03 5.50
CA LEU A 31 -4.17 -30.79 4.76
C LEU A 31 -5.64 -30.35 4.72
N GLU A 32 -6.57 -31.30 4.61
CA GLU A 32 -8.01 -31.04 4.67
C GLU A 32 -8.42 -30.49 6.03
N LEU A 33 -7.94 -31.09 7.13
CA LEU A 33 -8.20 -30.57 8.46
C LEU A 33 -7.63 -29.16 8.63
N GLU A 34 -6.37 -28.94 8.24
CA GLU A 34 -5.73 -27.62 8.37
C GLU A 34 -6.50 -26.56 7.56
N LEU A 35 -6.86 -26.85 6.31
CA LEU A 35 -7.66 -25.96 5.49
C LEU A 35 -9.02 -25.68 6.13
N THR A 36 -9.67 -26.70 6.69
CA THR A 36 -10.95 -26.54 7.39
C THR A 36 -10.79 -25.64 8.62
N LYS A 37 -9.74 -25.83 9.42
CA LYS A 37 -9.47 -24.97 10.59
C LYS A 37 -9.14 -23.54 10.20
N MET A 38 -8.42 -23.33 9.10
CA MET A 38 -8.20 -22.00 8.55
C MET A 38 -9.53 -21.32 8.17
N LEU A 39 -10.45 -22.04 7.53
CA LEU A 39 -11.76 -21.51 7.16
C LEU A 39 -12.65 -21.22 8.39
N GLU A 40 -12.69 -22.12 9.38
CA GLU A 40 -13.40 -21.93 10.65
C GLU A 40 -12.93 -20.67 11.39
N GLN A 41 -11.63 -20.35 11.29
CA GLN A 41 -11.02 -19.17 11.89
C GLN A 41 -11.14 -17.91 11.01
N ASN A 42 -11.87 -17.96 9.89
CA ASN A 42 -11.97 -16.88 8.92
C ASN A 42 -10.59 -16.38 8.41
N VAL A 43 -9.65 -17.31 8.21
CA VAL A 43 -8.35 -16.98 7.62
C VAL A 43 -8.53 -16.74 6.12
N HIS A 44 -8.30 -15.50 5.69
CA HIS A 44 -8.40 -15.12 4.30
C HIS A 44 -7.04 -15.29 3.60
N PHE A 45 -7.05 -15.90 2.42
CA PHE A 45 -5.85 -16.05 1.61
C PHE A 45 -6.15 -15.78 0.14
N ARG A 46 -5.12 -15.40 -0.63
CA ARG A 46 -5.25 -15.13 -2.06
C ARG A 46 -3.97 -15.47 -2.81
N LYS A 47 -4.08 -15.56 -4.14
CA LYS A 47 -2.92 -15.69 -5.03
C LYS A 47 -2.26 -14.33 -5.26
N CYS A 48 -0.98 -14.19 -4.96
CA CYS A 48 -0.22 -12.96 -5.20
C CYS A 48 -0.19 -12.63 -6.70
N LYS A 49 -0.58 -11.40 -7.08
CA LYS A 49 -0.57 -10.97 -8.49
C LYS A 49 0.83 -10.93 -9.11
N ARG A 50 1.89 -10.76 -8.31
CA ARG A 50 3.30 -10.74 -8.73
C ARG A 50 3.90 -12.15 -8.79
N CYS A 51 4.21 -12.77 -7.64
CA CYS A 51 4.92 -14.05 -7.59
C CYS A 51 4.04 -15.31 -7.80
N LYS A 52 2.72 -15.13 -7.97
CA LYS A 52 1.73 -16.20 -8.21
C LYS A 52 1.58 -17.26 -7.12
N LYS A 53 2.25 -17.13 -5.97
CA LYS A 53 2.09 -17.99 -4.80
C LYS A 53 0.92 -17.52 -3.94
N TYR A 54 0.25 -18.45 -3.24
CA TYR A 54 -0.76 -18.11 -2.23
C TYR A 54 -0.11 -17.48 -0.99
N PHE A 55 -0.85 -16.59 -0.34
CA PHE A 55 -0.46 -15.95 0.92
C PHE A 55 -1.69 -15.61 1.76
N ILE A 56 -1.51 -15.60 3.07
CA ILE A 56 -2.52 -15.18 4.05
C ILE A 56 -2.54 -13.66 4.10
N MET A 57 -3.73 -13.08 4.03
CA MET A 57 -3.92 -11.64 4.16
C MET A 57 -3.72 -11.22 5.62
N LYS A 58 -2.87 -10.21 5.85
CA LYS A 58 -2.61 -9.66 7.17
C LYS A 58 -3.47 -8.42 7.40
N GLY A 59 -4.23 -8.41 8.50
CA GLY A 59 -5.13 -7.32 8.86
C GLY A 59 -6.34 -7.17 7.93
N ASN A 60 -7.05 -6.05 8.04
CA ASN A 60 -8.30 -5.79 7.31
C ASN A 60 -8.09 -5.09 5.96
N TYR A 61 -6.91 -5.21 5.34
CA TYR A 61 -6.61 -4.57 4.06
C TYR A 61 -6.73 -5.55 2.89
N ASP A 62 -7.39 -5.13 1.80
CA ASP A 62 -7.48 -5.89 0.54
C ASP A 62 -6.15 -5.83 -0.25
N THR A 63 -5.07 -6.38 0.33
CA THR A 63 -3.76 -6.42 -0.31
C THR A 63 -3.72 -7.47 -1.41
N ASN A 64 -3.18 -7.13 -2.58
CA ASN A 64 -3.07 -8.02 -3.75
C ASN A 64 -1.71 -8.72 -3.87
N TYR A 65 -0.77 -8.39 -2.98
CA TYR A 65 0.63 -8.80 -3.06
C TYR A 65 1.11 -9.33 -1.71
N CYS A 66 1.90 -10.41 -1.72
CA CYS A 66 2.47 -10.97 -0.51
C CYS A 66 3.68 -10.15 -0.02
N ASP A 67 4.04 -10.32 1.25
CA ASP A 67 5.22 -9.74 1.89
C ASP A 67 6.48 -10.63 1.78
N ARG A 68 6.42 -11.73 1.01
CA ARG A 68 7.57 -12.59 0.73
C ARG A 68 8.65 -11.83 -0.05
N ILE A 69 9.89 -11.99 0.40
CA ILE A 69 11.12 -11.61 -0.33
C ILE A 69 11.56 -12.83 -1.15
N ALA A 70 11.71 -12.66 -2.47
CA ALA A 70 12.17 -13.74 -3.34
C ALA A 70 13.69 -13.93 -3.25
N GLN A 71 14.19 -15.11 -3.64
CA GLN A 71 15.62 -15.38 -3.66
C GLN A 71 16.32 -14.38 -4.60
N GLY A 72 17.34 -13.69 -4.08
CA GLY A 72 18.07 -12.65 -4.83
C GLY A 72 17.43 -11.27 -4.82
N GLU A 73 16.25 -11.10 -4.21
CA GLU A 73 15.63 -9.78 -4.01
C GLU A 73 15.91 -9.26 -2.59
N THR A 74 15.99 -7.94 -2.46
CA THR A 74 16.10 -7.26 -1.15
C THR A 74 14.77 -6.72 -0.65
N ARG A 75 13.74 -6.71 -1.51
CA ARG A 75 12.42 -6.12 -1.26
C ARG A 75 11.33 -7.16 -1.45
N ASN A 76 10.21 -6.97 -0.77
CA ASN A 76 9.07 -7.89 -0.89
C ASN A 76 8.21 -7.59 -2.13
N CYS A 77 7.26 -8.49 -2.42
CA CYS A 77 6.38 -8.31 -3.58
C CYS A 77 5.47 -7.08 -3.51
N GLN A 78 5.07 -6.61 -2.30
CA GLN A 78 4.26 -5.39 -2.15
C GLN A 78 5.06 -4.15 -2.57
N ASP A 79 6.28 -4.05 -2.07
CA ASP A 79 7.22 -2.97 -2.35
C ASP A 79 7.57 -2.88 -3.83
N ILE A 80 7.88 -4.02 -4.44
CA ILE A 80 8.25 -4.08 -5.85
C ILE A 80 7.04 -3.74 -6.72
N ALA A 81 5.87 -4.31 -6.43
CA ALA A 81 4.65 -3.99 -7.16
C ALA A 81 4.27 -2.50 -7.03
N ALA A 82 4.45 -1.88 -5.86
CA ALA A 82 4.22 -0.45 -5.68
C ALA A 82 5.16 0.37 -6.59
N GLN A 83 6.44 -0.01 -6.68
CA GLN A 83 7.41 0.65 -7.56
C GLN A 83 7.08 0.45 -9.04
N GLU A 84 6.73 -0.77 -9.46
CA GLU A 84 6.33 -1.08 -10.84
C GLU A 84 5.08 -0.31 -11.25
N ASN A 85 4.06 -0.28 -10.39
CA ASN A 85 2.83 0.47 -10.64
C ASN A 85 3.09 1.98 -10.73
N TYR A 86 3.98 2.52 -9.88
CA TYR A 86 4.39 3.91 -9.95
C TYR A 86 5.14 4.23 -11.25
N LYS A 87 6.10 3.38 -11.64
CA LYS A 87 6.84 3.52 -12.91
C LYS A 87 5.91 3.48 -14.11
N ARG A 88 4.94 2.55 -14.13
CA ARG A 88 3.94 2.47 -15.22
C ARG A 88 3.10 3.74 -15.30
N LYS A 89 2.57 4.23 -14.17
CA LYS A 89 1.83 5.50 -14.13
C LYS A 89 2.62 6.70 -14.64
N ILE A 90 3.94 6.71 -14.43
CA ILE A 90 4.83 7.75 -14.97
C ILE A 90 5.11 7.56 -16.45
N ALA A 91 5.35 6.33 -16.89
CA ALA A 91 5.60 6.03 -18.30
C ALA A 91 4.40 6.44 -19.17
N ASP A 92 3.19 6.24 -18.65
CA ASP A 92 1.94 6.60 -19.33
C ASP A 92 1.67 8.12 -19.31
N ASN A 93 2.40 8.89 -18.49
CA ASN A 93 2.11 10.31 -18.27
C ASN A 93 3.39 11.16 -18.21
N ALA A 94 3.77 11.69 -19.37
CA ALA A 94 4.93 12.58 -19.53
C ALA A 94 4.82 13.88 -18.69
N ALA A 95 3.63 14.31 -18.28
CA ALA A 95 3.42 15.53 -17.51
C ALA A 95 3.90 15.40 -16.05
N ILE A 96 3.80 14.20 -15.44
CA ILE A 96 4.25 13.95 -14.06
C ILE A 96 5.75 14.24 -13.85
N PRO A 97 6.68 13.67 -14.65
CA PRO A 97 8.11 13.93 -14.48
C PRO A 97 8.46 15.40 -14.77
N ILE A 98 7.77 16.06 -15.71
CA ILE A 98 7.93 17.49 -15.99
C ILE A 98 7.55 18.31 -14.75
N TYR A 99 6.36 18.09 -14.18
CA TYR A 99 5.94 18.75 -12.95
C TYR A 99 6.97 18.57 -11.83
N SER A 100 7.47 17.35 -11.60
CA SER A 100 8.46 17.06 -10.56
C SER A 100 9.77 17.83 -10.77
N LYS A 101 10.24 17.91 -12.02
CA LYS A 101 11.45 18.66 -12.41
C LYS A 101 11.30 20.15 -12.04
N TYR A 102 10.22 20.80 -12.47
CA TYR A 102 9.99 22.22 -12.21
C TYR A 102 9.68 22.51 -10.74
N TYR A 103 8.93 21.64 -10.07
CA TYR A 103 8.70 21.74 -8.62
C TYR A 103 10.02 21.79 -7.85
N LYS A 104 10.94 20.84 -8.10
CA LYS A 104 12.24 20.81 -7.43
C LYS A 104 13.07 22.06 -7.73
N ARG A 105 13.07 22.50 -9.00
CA ARG A 105 13.76 23.72 -9.43
C ARG A 105 13.24 24.95 -8.69
N TYR A 106 11.93 25.15 -8.64
CA TYR A 106 11.34 26.33 -7.99
C TYR A 106 11.40 26.25 -6.47
N ALA A 107 11.22 25.07 -5.87
CA ALA A 107 11.41 24.89 -4.42
C ALA A 107 12.84 25.24 -3.98
N ALA A 108 13.86 24.90 -4.77
CA ALA A 108 15.23 25.32 -4.51
C ALA A 108 15.38 26.85 -4.58
N ARG A 109 14.72 27.51 -5.54
CA ARG A 109 14.72 28.98 -5.68
C ARG A 109 13.95 29.69 -4.56
N VAL A 110 12.88 29.10 -4.05
CA VAL A 110 12.17 29.60 -2.85
C VAL A 110 13.10 29.56 -1.63
N ARG A 111 13.86 28.46 -1.45
CA ARG A 111 14.80 28.32 -0.33
C ARG A 111 15.88 29.40 -0.31
N VAL A 112 16.30 29.88 -1.47
CA VAL A 112 17.28 30.98 -1.62
C VAL A 112 16.61 32.34 -1.83
N ASN A 113 15.31 32.47 -1.49
CA ASN A 113 14.52 33.70 -1.56
C ASN A 113 14.46 34.37 -2.95
N GLN A 114 14.66 33.61 -4.03
CA GLN A 114 14.53 34.12 -5.41
C GLN A 114 13.08 34.11 -5.91
N ILE A 115 12.22 33.28 -5.29
CA ILE A 115 10.78 33.21 -5.55
C ILE A 115 10.09 33.39 -4.19
N LYS A 116 9.06 34.23 -4.12
CA LYS A 116 8.26 34.38 -2.90
C LYS A 116 7.46 33.10 -2.64
N GLU A 117 7.36 32.71 -1.39
CA GLU A 117 6.61 31.51 -1.00
C GLU A 117 5.12 31.60 -1.41
N SER A 118 4.53 32.80 -1.35
CA SER A 118 3.16 33.08 -1.81
C SER A 118 2.97 32.70 -3.29
N ASP A 119 3.91 33.13 -4.13
CA ASP A 119 3.84 32.97 -5.58
C ASP A 119 4.06 31.50 -5.95
N PHE A 120 5.00 30.84 -5.26
CA PHE A 120 5.19 29.39 -5.39
C PHE A 120 3.94 28.60 -4.98
N LYS A 121 3.25 29.02 -3.91
CA LYS A 121 2.00 28.38 -3.48
C LYS A 121 0.91 28.52 -4.53
N GLN A 122 0.72 29.70 -5.11
CA GLN A 122 -0.24 29.93 -6.21
C GLN A 122 0.12 29.12 -7.46
N TRP A 123 1.40 29.10 -7.83
CA TRP A 123 1.89 28.32 -8.97
C TRP A 123 1.59 26.83 -8.79
N LYS A 124 1.78 26.24 -7.59
CA LYS A 124 1.49 24.81 -7.37
C LYS A 124 0.07 24.43 -7.76
N TYR A 125 -0.93 25.25 -7.41
CA TYR A 125 -2.33 24.98 -7.77
C TYR A 125 -2.52 25.01 -9.29
N LYS A 126 -2.04 26.07 -9.96
CA LYS A 126 -2.13 26.21 -11.42
C LYS A 126 -1.38 25.09 -12.16
N ALA A 127 -0.20 24.72 -11.65
CA ALA A 127 0.65 23.69 -12.23
C ALA A 127 0.05 22.29 -12.12
N MET A 128 -0.73 22.00 -11.08
CA MET A 128 -1.50 20.76 -10.96
C MET A 128 -2.61 20.70 -12.01
N THR A 129 -3.39 21.76 -12.18
CA THR A 129 -4.42 21.82 -13.23
C THR A 129 -3.82 21.65 -14.62
N LYS A 130 -2.74 22.38 -14.94
CA LYS A 130 -2.05 22.25 -16.23
C LYS A 130 -1.41 20.88 -16.45
N ARG A 131 -0.93 20.22 -15.39
CA ARG A 131 -0.45 18.84 -15.47
C ARG A 131 -1.57 17.90 -15.90
N ASP A 132 -2.74 18.04 -15.29
CA ASP A 132 -3.90 17.19 -15.57
C ASP A 132 -4.41 17.45 -17.00
N GLU A 133 -4.43 18.71 -17.45
CA GLU A 133 -4.71 19.05 -18.87
C GLU A 133 -3.73 18.40 -19.85
N CYS A 134 -2.43 18.40 -19.54
CA CYS A 134 -1.41 17.74 -20.38
C CYS A 134 -1.57 16.21 -20.34
N SER A 135 -1.97 15.66 -19.19
CA SER A 135 -2.22 14.22 -19.00
C SER A 135 -3.44 13.76 -19.80
N ASP A 136 -4.47 14.60 -19.87
CA ASP A 136 -5.70 14.38 -20.63
C ASP A 136 -5.51 14.61 -22.15
N GLY A 137 -4.33 15.08 -22.57
CA GLY A 137 -4.03 15.40 -23.98
C GLY A 137 -4.68 16.70 -24.48
N LYS A 138 -5.17 17.57 -23.59
CA LYS A 138 -5.75 18.87 -23.95
C LYS A 138 -4.70 19.88 -24.39
N ILE A 139 -3.48 19.74 -23.85
CA ILE A 139 -2.30 20.50 -24.27
C ILE A 139 -1.18 19.50 -24.55
N THR A 140 -0.30 19.88 -25.47
CA THR A 140 0.90 19.11 -25.79
C THR A 140 1.93 19.18 -24.68
N THR A 141 2.86 18.22 -24.69
CA THR A 141 3.98 18.20 -23.73
C THR A 141 4.87 19.45 -23.88
N ASP A 142 5.08 19.93 -25.10
CA ASP A 142 5.91 21.11 -25.37
C ASP A 142 5.26 22.40 -24.88
N GLU A 143 3.95 22.58 -25.11
CA GLU A 143 3.19 23.71 -24.56
C GLU A 143 3.22 23.72 -23.03
N TYR A 144 3.16 22.54 -22.40
CA TYR A 144 3.27 22.42 -20.95
C TYR A 144 4.66 22.81 -20.44
N ILE A 145 5.73 22.39 -21.12
CA ILE A 145 7.11 22.77 -20.79
C ILE A 145 7.31 24.28 -20.97
N GLN A 146 6.80 24.85 -22.04
CA GLN A 146 6.89 26.28 -22.30
C GLN A 146 6.20 27.09 -21.20
N TRP A 147 4.96 26.73 -20.86
CA TRP A 147 4.22 27.37 -19.77
C TRP A 147 4.98 27.28 -18.44
N MET A 148 5.63 26.15 -18.18
CA MET A 148 6.49 25.98 -17.00
C MET A 148 7.64 26.98 -17.01
N GLU A 149 8.47 27.02 -18.05
CA GLU A 149 9.61 27.95 -18.11
C GLU A 149 9.20 29.43 -17.96
N GLU A 150 8.05 29.82 -18.50
CA GLU A 150 7.50 31.18 -18.41
C GLU A 150 7.04 31.58 -17.00
N CYS A 151 6.62 30.63 -16.15
CA CYS A 151 6.08 30.93 -14.82
C CYS A 151 7.10 31.61 -13.90
N PHE A 152 8.35 31.16 -13.94
CA PHE A 152 9.45 31.77 -13.19
C PHE A 152 10.70 31.76 -14.06
N PRO A 153 10.89 32.75 -14.94
CA PRO A 153 12.03 32.78 -15.83
C PRO A 153 13.33 32.78 -15.03
N ASN A 154 14.36 32.17 -15.61
CA ASN A 154 15.72 32.29 -15.09
C ASN A 154 16.18 33.75 -15.29
N ARG A 155 17.01 34.27 -14.39
CA ARG A 155 17.69 35.54 -14.66
C ARG A 155 18.51 35.35 -15.92
N THR A 156 18.11 35.99 -17.02
CA THR A 156 18.97 36.14 -18.18
C THR A 156 20.18 36.92 -17.71
N VAL A 157 21.37 36.31 -17.77
CA VAL A 157 22.62 37.05 -17.64
C VAL A 157 22.58 38.07 -18.77
N ALA A 158 22.47 39.36 -18.46
CA ALA A 158 22.62 40.39 -19.48
C ALA A 158 23.99 40.16 -20.13
N LYS A 159 23.98 39.91 -21.44
CA LYS A 159 25.19 39.90 -22.26
C LYS A 159 25.74 41.31 -22.36
#